data_AF-A0A4Q1RVC3-F1
#
_entry.id   AF-A0A4Q1RVC3-F1
#
_cell.length_a   1.000
_cell.length_b   1.000
_cell.length_c   1.000
_cell.angle_alpha   90.00
_cell.angle_beta   90.00
_cell.angle_gamma   90.00
#
_symmetry.space_group_name_H-M   'P 1'
#
loop_
_entity.id
_entity.type
_entity.pdbx_description
1 polymer ?
#
loop_
_entity_poly.entity_id
_entity_poly.type
_entity_poly.pdbx_seq_one_letter_code
_entity_poly.pdbx_strand_id
1 'polypeptide(L)' 'MTSPSHRPQVGDEVEYTTGRRAIVTDIRKGIPYLRTAGRREWPAEDPDSLTVMRTRSQRISDGDLW' A
#
# COMPACT_ATOMS: atom_id res chain seq x y z
N MET A 1 -17.19 -6.27 -8.09
CA MET A 1 -17.16 -4.80 -7.99
C MET A 1 -15.70 -4.38 -7.94
N THR A 2 -15.11 -4.02 -9.07
CA THR A 2 -13.77 -3.45 -9.11
C THR A 2 -13.94 -2.00 -8.70
N SER A 3 -13.59 -1.67 -7.46
CA SER A 3 -13.61 -0.30 -6.98
C SER A 3 -12.82 0.59 -7.94
N PRO A 4 -13.29 1.81 -8.27
CA PRO A 4 -12.56 2.73 -9.15
C PRO A 4 -11.13 2.87 -8.62
N SER A 5 -10.14 2.84 -9.51
CA SER A 5 -8.70 2.85 -9.26
C SER A 5 -8.34 3.80 -8.11
N HIS A 6 -8.40 3.29 -6.88
CA HIS A 6 -8.26 4.11 -5.69
C HIS A 6 -6.77 4.34 -5.55
N ARG A 7 -6.34 5.58 -5.72
CA ARG A 7 -4.94 5.93 -5.51
C ARG A 7 -4.55 5.50 -4.09
N PRO A 8 -3.45 4.76 -3.93
CA PRO A 8 -3.00 4.31 -2.62
C PRO A 8 -2.83 5.47 -1.65
N GLN A 9 -3.27 5.28 -0.41
CA GLN A 9 -3.10 6.24 0.67
C GLN A 9 -2.19 5.67 1.77
N VAL A 10 -1.65 6.57 2.61
CA VAL A 10 -0.84 6.17 3.76
C VAL A 10 -1.64 5.26 4.70
N GLY A 11 -1.08 4.09 4.97
CA GLY A 11 -1.67 3.02 5.78
C GLY A 11 -2.45 1.98 4.97
N ASP A 12 -2.62 2.14 3.67
CA ASP A 12 -3.20 1.11 2.81
C ASP A 12 -2.21 -0.03 2.58
N GLU A 13 -2.73 -1.25 2.51
CA GLU A 13 -2.02 -2.40 1.95
C GLU A 13 -2.22 -2.44 0.45
N VAL A 14 -1.11 -2.44 -0.29
CA VAL A 14 -1.08 -2.50 -1.75
C VAL A 14 -0.36 -3.75 -2.24
N GLU A 15 -0.79 -4.28 -3.37
CA GLU A 15 0.01 -5.21 -4.16
C GLU A 15 0.93 -4.40 -5.09
N TYR A 16 2.25 -4.61 -4.99
CA TYR A 16 3.27 -3.88 -5.76
C TYR A 16 3.96 -4.73 -6.83
N THR A 17 3.81 -6.05 -6.74
CA THR A 17 4.11 -7.02 -7.78
C THR A 17 3.23 -8.23 -7.51
N THR A 18 2.93 -9.03 -8.53
CA THR A 18 2.02 -10.18 -8.41
C THR A 18 2.29 -11.03 -7.17
N GLY A 19 1.31 -11.10 -6.27
CA GLY A 19 1.38 -11.89 -5.04
C GLY A 19 2.20 -11.28 -3.90
N ARG A 20 2.78 -10.08 -4.05
CA ARG A 20 3.53 -9.41 -2.99
C ARG A 20 2.85 -8.12 -2.55
N ARG A 21 2.63 -8.02 -1.24
CA ARG A 21 1.96 -6.90 -0.60
C ARG A 21 2.92 -6.08 0.24
N ALA A 22 2.61 -4.81 0.39
CA ALA A 22 3.32 -3.88 1.27
C ALA A 22 2.35 -2.83 1.82
N ILE A 23 2.74 -2.19 2.92
CA ILE A 23 1.99 -1.05 3.46
C ILE A 23 2.59 0.24 2.91
N VAL A 24 1.72 1.16 2.47
CA VAL A 24 2.12 2.52 2.13
C VAL A 24 2.39 3.28 3.43
N THR A 25 3.62 3.71 3.67
CA THR A 25 4.02 4.40 4.91
C THR A 25 4.08 5.92 4.73
N ASP A 26 4.32 6.38 3.51
CA ASP A 26 4.46 7.80 3.16
C ASP A 26 4.19 8.02 1.66
N ILE A 27 3.94 9.25 1.24
CA ILE A 27 3.79 9.63 -0.17
C ILE A 27 4.60 10.90 -0.42
N ARG A 28 5.73 10.77 -1.11
CA ARG A 28 6.64 11.89 -1.38
C ARG A 28 6.56 12.29 -2.84
N LYS A 29 6.09 13.51 -3.11
CA LYS A 29 5.92 14.05 -4.48
C LYS A 29 5.08 13.13 -5.38
N GLY A 30 4.06 12.48 -4.81
CA GLY A 30 3.20 11.54 -5.53
C GLY A 30 3.74 10.11 -5.63
N ILE A 31 4.94 9.83 -5.09
CA ILE A 31 5.53 8.49 -5.05
C ILE A 31 5.22 7.84 -3.70
N PRO A 32 4.45 6.75 -3.65
CA PRO A 32 4.24 5.97 -2.43
C PRO A 32 5.53 5.32 -1.97
N TYR A 33 5.79 5.38 -0.66
CA TYR A 33 6.86 4.64 0.00
C TYR A 33 6.24 3.43 0.67
N LEU A 34 6.85 2.28 0.44
CA LEU A 34 6.35 0.96 0.79
C LEU A 34 7.21 0.34 1.87
N ARG A 35 6.58 -0.47 2.72
CA ARG A 35 7.26 -1.27 3.74
C ARG A 35 6.65 -2.66 3.86
N THR A 36 7.52 -3.64 4.08
CA THR A 36 7.16 -5.00 4.53
C THR A 36 7.99 -5.36 5.75
N ALA A 37 7.53 -6.36 6.52
CA ALA A 37 8.36 -6.94 7.58
C ALA A 37 9.72 -7.40 7.01
N GLY A 38 10.80 -7.11 7.73
CA GLY A 38 12.16 -7.51 7.35
C GLY A 38 12.82 -6.67 6.25
N ARG A 39 12.16 -5.65 5.68
CA ARG A 39 12.74 -4.75 4.68
C ARG A 39 12.60 -3.29 5.10
N ARG A 40 13.65 -2.49 4.90
CA ARG A 40 13.60 -1.02 5.06
C ARG A 40 12.65 -0.43 4.04
N GLU A 41 11.97 0.65 4.40
CA GLU A 41 11.12 1.43 3.52
C GLU A 41 11.79 1.74 2.17
N TRP A 42 11.04 1.65 1.07
CA TRP A 42 11.52 1.93 -0.29
C TRP A 42 10.44 2.64 -1.14
N PRO A 43 10.82 3.50 -2.11
CA PRO A 43 9.86 4.09 -3.03
C PRO A 43 9.26 3.02 -3.98
N ALA A 44 7.98 3.15 -4.31
CA ALA A 44 7.36 2.36 -5.36
C ALA A 44 7.97 2.70 -6.73
N GLU A 45 8.35 1.67 -7.48
CA GLU A 45 8.93 1.82 -8.83
C GLU A 45 7.88 2.29 -9.84
N ASP A 46 6.67 1.71 -9.76
CA ASP A 46 5.51 2.06 -10.61
C ASP A 46 4.29 2.42 -9.73
N PRO A 47 4.18 3.67 -9.25
CA PRO A 47 3.08 4.12 -8.38
C PRO A 47 1.68 3.88 -8.95
N ASP A 48 1.51 4.07 -10.26
CA ASP A 48 0.22 3.94 -10.94
C ASP A 48 -0.22 2.47 -11.13
N SER A 49 0.71 1.52 -10.97
CA SER A 49 0.43 0.09 -11.07
C SER A 49 0.03 -0.54 -9.73
N LEU A 50 0.09 0.22 -8.62
CA LEU A 50 -0.25 -0.27 -7.30
C LEU A 50 -1.75 -0.54 -7.19
N THR A 51 -2.11 -1.73 -6.73
CA THR A 51 -3.50 -2.11 -6.46
C THR A 51 -3.75 -2.14 -4.96
N VAL A 52 -4.70 -1.33 -4.47
CA VAL A 52 -5.11 -1.36 -3.06
C VAL A 52 -5.84 -2.66 -2.76
N MET A 53 -5.26 -3.47 -1.86
CA MET A 53 -5.82 -4.76 -1.42
C MET A 53 -6.69 -4.58 -0.18
N ARG A 54 -6.22 -3.77 0.78
CA ARG A 54 -6.95 -3.39 1.99
C ARG A 54 -6.68 -1.93 2.31
N THR A 55 -7.72 -1.19 2.64
CA THR A 55 -7.56 0.18 3.15
C THR A 55 -7.03 0.17 4.58
N ARG A 56 -6.48 1.30 5.03
CA ARG A 56 -6.10 1.49 6.44
C ARG A 56 -7.22 1.10 7.41
N SER A 57 -8.46 1.54 7.13
CA SER A 57 -9.62 1.24 7.99
C SER A 57 -9.95 -0.25 8.03
N GLN A 58 -9.79 -0.96 6.91
CA GLN A 58 -9.96 -2.41 6.86
C GLN A 58 -8.88 -3.12 7.67
N ARG A 59 -7.61 -2.71 7.57
CA ARG A 59 -6.51 -3.27 8.37
C ARG A 59 -6.75 -3.12 9.87
N ILE A 60 -7.11 -1.90 10.31
CA ILE A 60 -7.40 -1.63 11.73
C ILE A 60 -8.57 -2.49 12.22
N SER A 61 -9.63 -2.63 11.41
CA SER A 61 -10.78 -3.47 11.74
C SER A 61 -10.42 -4.96 11.84
N ASP A 62 -9.44 -5.42 11.04
CA ASP A 62 -8.89 -6.78 11.06
C ASP A 62 -7.87 -7.00 12.21
N GLY A 63 -7.60 -5.97 13.01
CA GLY A 63 -6.65 -6.01 14.12
C GLY A 63 -5.19 -5.75 13.74
N ASP A 64 -4.94 -5.35 12.49
CA ASP A 64 -3.62 -4.96 12.00
C ASP A 64 -3.38 -3.47 12.32
N LEU A 65 -2.63 -3.23 13.40
CA LEU A 65 -2.33 -1.91 13.97
C LEU A 65 -0.97 -1.34 13.53
N TRP A 66 -0.35 -1.89 12.49
CA TRP A 66 0.96 -1.44 12.00
C TRP A 66 0.90 -0.17 11.15
#